data_AF-A0A536RAI6-F1
#
_entry.id   AF-A0A536RAI6-F1
#
_cell.length_a   1.000
_cell.length_b   1.000
_cell.length_c   1.000
_cell.angle_alpha   90.00
_cell.angle_beta   90.00
_cell.angle_gamma   90.00
#
_symmetry.space_group_name_H-M   'P 1'
#
loop_
_entity.id
_entity.type
_entity.pdbx_description
1 polymer ?
#
loop_
_entity_poly.entity_id
_entity_poly.type
_entity_poly.pdbx_seq_one_letter_code
_entity_poly.pdbx_strand_id
1 'polypeptide(L)'
;AFVAPLMYTTFILLGERVMRAAPAVAASAVMMSATAVVLCIVAAIEGRLALPRTVDGWAVSVGIAIVPTMIAISLFLAGLPRIGAARASLLSTLEPVVTVALAVALLGDRFSFLQAAGGVLVLLAVVVVQAAHLWRPGLPAALK
;
A
#
# COMPACT_ATOMS: atom_id res chain seq x y z
N ALA A 1 -1.16 11.30 -14.47
CA ALA A 1 -0.91 9.85 -14.44
C ALA A 1 0.31 9.46 -13.58
N PHE A 2 1.46 10.12 -13.71
CA PHE A 2 2.71 9.67 -13.05
C PHE A 2 2.96 10.18 -11.61
N VAL A 3 2.21 11.17 -11.14
CA VAL A 3 2.44 11.78 -9.81
C VAL A 3 2.26 10.76 -8.67
N ALA A 4 1.19 9.97 -8.69
CA ALA A 4 0.90 8.96 -7.67
C ALA A 4 2.01 7.89 -7.55
N PRO A 5 2.45 7.21 -8.64
CA PRO A 5 3.51 6.21 -8.53
C PRO A 5 4.87 6.81 -8.14
N LEU A 6 5.18 8.07 -8.53
CA LEU A 6 6.39 8.77 -8.08
C LEU A 6 6.36 9.05 -6.58
N MET A 7 5.23 9.52 -6.06
CA MET A 7 5.03 9.73 -4.62
C MET A 7 5.15 8.43 -3.85
N TYR A 8 4.53 7.36 -4.32
CA TYR A 8 4.58 6.04 -3.68
C TYR A 8 6.00 5.45 -3.66
N THR A 9 6.72 5.56 -4.78
CA THR A 9 8.12 5.12 -4.86
C THR A 9 9.00 5.92 -3.89
N THR A 10 8.83 7.25 -3.85
CA THR A 10 9.55 8.13 -2.92
C THR A 10 9.24 7.74 -1.47
N PHE A 11 7.98 7.47 -1.15
CA PHE A 11 7.55 7.01 0.17
C PHE A 11 8.25 5.71 0.60
N ILE A 12 8.31 4.69 -0.26
CA ILE A 12 8.99 3.42 0.06
C ILE A 12 10.50 3.63 0.26
N LEU A 13 11.16 4.39 -0.63
CA LEU A 13 12.60 4.62 -0.57
C LEU A 13 13.01 5.46 0.65
N LEU A 14 12.26 6.52 0.97
CA LEU A 14 12.48 7.29 2.20
C LEU A 14 12.14 6.46 3.42
N GLY A 15 11.04 5.70 3.39
CA GLY A 15 10.64 4.80 4.46
C GLY A 15 11.76 3.83 4.83
N GLU A 16 12.41 3.21 3.85
CA GLU A 16 13.53 2.28 4.09
C GLU A 16 14.70 2.96 4.81
N ARG A 17 14.99 4.23 4.51
CA ARG A 17 16.06 5.00 5.15
C ARG A 17 15.67 5.48 6.54
N VAL A 18 14.48 6.07 6.69
CA VAL A 18 13.98 6.66 7.94
C VAL A 18 13.70 5.57 8.98
N MET A 19 13.19 4.40 8.58
CA MET A 19 12.89 3.29 9.49
C MET A 19 14.12 2.60 10.06
N ARG A 20 15.34 2.95 9.62
CA ARG A 20 16.57 2.55 10.30
C ARG A 20 16.84 3.36 11.58
N ALA A 21 16.24 4.54 11.71
CA ALA A 21 16.49 5.47 12.80
C ALA A 21 15.26 5.76 13.69
N ALA A 22 14.07 5.27 13.30
CA ALA A 22 12.82 5.54 14.02
C ALA A 22 11.93 4.30 14.15
N PRO A 23 11.18 4.15 15.25
CA PRO A 23 10.23 3.05 15.43
C PRO A 23 9.04 3.18 14.47
N ALA A 24 8.67 2.07 13.82
CA ALA A 24 7.65 2.02 12.77
C ALA A 24 6.28 2.56 13.19
N VAL A 25 5.86 2.29 14.43
CA VAL A 25 4.58 2.75 14.98
C VAL A 25 4.53 4.27 15.16
N ALA A 26 5.64 4.89 15.56
CA ALA A 26 5.69 6.34 15.71
C ALA A 26 5.66 7.02 14.34
N ALA A 27 6.40 6.47 13.37
CA ALA A 27 6.40 7.01 12.01
C ALA A 27 5.04 6.86 11.32
N SER A 28 4.38 5.70 11.44
CA SER A 28 3.03 5.54 10.92
C SER A 28 2.05 6.50 11.60
N ALA A 29 2.11 6.68 12.92
CA ALA A 29 1.26 7.65 13.63
C ALA A 29 1.44 9.08 13.11
N VAL A 30 2.68 9.53 12.89
CA VAL A 30 2.96 10.86 12.35
C VAL A 30 2.44 11.00 10.91
N MET A 31 2.68 10.00 10.06
CA MET A 31 2.22 10.05 8.66
C MET A 31 0.69 10.03 8.56
N MET A 32 0.04 9.22 9.37
CA MET A 32 -1.42 9.09 9.38
C MET A 32 -2.08 10.33 9.96
N SER A 33 -1.55 10.90 11.04
CA SER A 33 -2.07 12.16 11.61
C SER A 33 -1.87 13.34 10.67
N ALA A 34 -0.70 13.47 10.03
CA ALA A 34 -0.48 14.49 9.01
C ALA A 34 -1.45 14.35 7.81
N THR A 35 -1.64 13.12 7.32
CA THR A 35 -2.59 12.84 6.24
C THR A 35 -4.02 13.19 6.65
N ALA A 36 -4.44 12.82 7.86
CA ALA A 36 -5.75 13.14 8.39
C ALA A 36 -5.97 14.65 8.47
N VAL A 37 -5.00 15.42 8.98
CA VAL A 37 -5.10 16.89 9.04
C VAL A 37 -5.24 17.49 7.64
N VAL A 38 -4.39 17.09 6.69
CA VAL A 38 -4.44 17.61 5.31
C VAL A 38 -5.79 17.28 4.66
N LEU A 39 -6.26 16.04 4.74
CA LEU A 39 -7.52 15.63 4.15
C LEU A 39 -8.72 16.31 4.81
N CYS A 40 -8.71 16.51 6.13
CA CYS A 40 -9.74 17.26 6.84
C CYS A 40 -9.78 18.73 6.40
N ILE A 41 -8.63 19.38 6.23
CA ILE A 41 -8.56 20.76 5.73
C ILE A 41 -9.12 20.85 4.31
N VAL A 42 -8.69 19.95 3.41
CA VAL A 42 -9.20 19.90 2.03
C VAL A 42 -10.71 19.68 2.02
N ALA A 43 -11.21 18.71 2.79
CA ALA A 43 -12.65 18.43 2.89
C ALA A 43 -13.44 19.63 3.48
N ALA A 44 -12.86 20.37 4.42
CA ALA A 44 -13.48 21.57 4.97
C ALA A 44 -13.56 22.71 3.94
N ILE A 45 -12.49 22.94 3.18
CA ILE A 45 -12.46 23.95 2.10
C ILE A 45 -13.48 23.61 1.00
N GLU A 46 -13.62 22.33 0.66
CA GLU A 46 -14.61 21.87 -0.33
C GLU A 46 -16.06 21.83 0.21
N GLY A 47 -16.27 22.09 1.50
CA GLY A 47 -17.59 21.98 2.14
C GLY A 47 -18.11 20.53 2.21
N ARG A 48 -17.22 19.54 2.10
CA ARG A 48 -17.53 18.10 2.07
C ARG A 48 -17.18 17.38 3.36
N LEU A 49 -16.76 18.11 4.40
CA LEU A 49 -16.48 17.53 5.70
C LEU A 49 -17.78 17.00 6.33
N ALA A 50 -17.95 15.69 6.29
CA ALA A 50 -19.11 15.00 6.83
C ALA A 50 -18.65 13.94 7.84
N LEU A 51 -19.13 14.05 9.09
CA LEU A 51 -18.92 13.04 10.10
C LEU A 51 -19.98 11.93 10.00
N PRO A 52 -19.64 10.68 10.34
CA PRO A 52 -20.63 9.60 10.41
C PRO A 52 -21.77 9.97 11.36
N ARG A 53 -23.00 9.78 10.92
CA ARG A 53 -24.21 10.05 11.71
C ARG A 53 -24.70 8.85 12.51
N THR A 54 -24.18 7.66 12.21
CA THR A 54 -24.62 6.39 12.77
C THR A 54 -23.50 5.69 13.53
N VAL A 55 -23.85 4.83 14.48
CA VAL A 55 -22.88 4.00 15.21
C VAL A 55 -22.12 3.08 14.26
N ASP A 56 -22.81 2.48 13.30
CA ASP A 56 -22.18 1.63 12.27
C ASP A 56 -21.17 2.42 11.43
N GLY A 57 -21.50 3.67 11.07
CA GLY A 57 -20.58 4.53 10.34
C GLY A 57 -19.30 4.82 11.15
N TRP A 58 -19.43 5.09 12.44
CA TRP A 58 -18.28 5.23 13.34
C TRP A 58 -17.48 3.93 13.48
N ALA A 59 -18.16 2.79 13.63
CA ALA A 59 -17.51 1.49 13.74
C ALA A 59 -16.67 1.17 12.49
N VAL A 60 -17.22 1.43 11.30
CA VAL A 60 -16.49 1.27 10.02
C VAL A 60 -15.32 2.26 9.92
N SER A 61 -15.53 3.54 10.25
CA SER A 61 -14.45 4.54 10.21
C SER A 61 -13.29 4.18 11.15
N VAL A 62 -13.58 3.76 12.39
CA VAL A 62 -12.57 3.32 13.35
C VAL A 62 -11.91 2.03 12.88
N GLY A 63 -12.68 1.08 12.34
CA GLY A 63 -12.15 -0.16 11.77
C GLY A 63 -11.14 0.10 10.66
N ILE A 64 -11.45 1.02 9.73
CA ILE A 64 -10.54 1.42 8.65
C ILE A 64 -9.32 2.18 9.20
N ALA A 65 -9.50 3.07 10.19
CA ALA A 65 -8.40 3.81 10.79
C ALA A 65 -7.40 2.91 11.54
N ILE A 66 -7.87 1.80 12.12
CA ILE A 66 -7.01 0.91 12.90
C ILE A 66 -6.41 -0.19 12.02
N VAL A 67 -7.24 -0.93 11.27
CA VAL A 67 -6.80 -2.19 10.66
C VAL A 67 -5.98 -1.98 9.38
N PRO A 68 -6.55 -1.51 8.26
CA PRO A 68 -5.78 -1.30 7.03
C PRO A 68 -4.87 -0.07 7.11
N THR A 69 -5.12 0.86 8.02
CA THR A 69 -4.36 2.11 8.13
C THR A 69 -3.24 1.97 9.17
N MET A 70 -3.56 1.98 10.47
CA MET A 70 -2.52 1.98 11.50
C MET A 70 -1.71 0.68 11.55
N ILE A 71 -2.38 -0.47 11.63
CA ILE A 71 -1.72 -1.78 11.80
C ILE A 71 -0.96 -2.16 10.54
N ALA A 72 -1.62 -2.17 9.37
CA ALA A 72 -0.98 -2.63 8.14
C ALA A 72 0.23 -1.76 7.75
N ILE A 73 0.13 -0.43 7.85
CA ILE A 73 1.24 0.48 7.53
C ILE A 73 2.38 0.31 8.54
N SER A 74 2.08 0.18 9.84
CA SER A 74 3.11 -0.06 10.86
C SER A 74 3.86 -1.37 10.60
N LEU A 75 3.14 -2.44 10.23
CA LEU A 75 3.74 -3.73 9.88
C LEU A 75 4.59 -3.65 8.61
N PHE A 76 4.10 -2.94 7.58
CA PHE A 76 4.84 -2.71 6.35
C PHE A 76 6.16 -1.97 6.61
N LEU A 77 6.10 -0.86 7.35
CA LEU A 77 7.28 -0.07 7.73
C LEU A 77 8.24 -0.86 8.63
N ALA A 78 7.72 -1.65 9.57
CA ALA A 78 8.53 -2.51 10.44
C ALA A 78 9.22 -3.66 9.68
N GLY A 79 8.59 -4.14 8.60
CA GLY A 79 9.14 -5.15 7.72
C GLY A 79 10.23 -4.62 6.78
N LEU A 80 10.16 -3.34 6.42
CA LEU A 80 11.04 -2.73 5.41
C LEU A 80 12.54 -2.90 5.72
N PRO A 81 13.05 -2.65 6.94
CA PRO A 81 14.46 -2.89 7.28
C PRO A 81 14.84 -4.38 7.30
N ARG A 82 13.87 -5.29 7.43
CA ARG A 82 14.11 -6.74 7.57
C ARG A 82 14.24 -7.44 6.23
N ILE A 83 13.44 -7.05 5.24
CA ILE A 83 13.42 -7.68 3.91
C ILE A 83 13.94 -6.78 2.79
N GLY A 84 14.13 -5.48 3.05
CA GLY A 84 14.56 -4.47 2.09
C GLY A 84 13.44 -4.02 1.14
N ALA A 85 13.56 -2.81 0.59
CA ALA A 85 12.52 -2.21 -0.26
C ALA A 85 12.20 -3.04 -1.52
N ALA A 86 13.21 -3.68 -2.12
CA ALA A 86 13.00 -4.51 -3.31
C ALA A 86 12.06 -5.68 -3.03
N ARG A 87 12.31 -6.49 -1.98
CA ARG A 87 11.46 -7.64 -1.64
C ARG A 87 10.09 -7.21 -1.11
N ALA A 88 10.02 -6.11 -0.38
CA ALA A 88 8.74 -5.53 0.04
C ALA A 88 7.89 -5.12 -1.17
N SER A 89 8.49 -4.47 -2.17
CA SER A 89 7.83 -4.14 -3.43
C SER A 89 7.35 -5.40 -4.18
N LEU A 90 8.17 -6.47 -4.23
CA LEU A 90 7.74 -7.76 -4.78
C LEU A 90 6.48 -8.27 -4.08
N LEU A 91 6.46 -8.25 -2.74
CA LEU A 91 5.33 -8.75 -1.96
C LEU A 91 4.08 -7.89 -2.15
N SER A 92 4.21 -6.57 -2.24
CA SER A 92 3.11 -5.64 -2.53
C SER A 92 2.45 -5.91 -3.87
N THR A 93 3.13 -6.55 -4.83
CA THR A 93 2.47 -6.94 -6.08
C THR A 93 1.45 -8.06 -5.93
N LEU A 94 1.34 -8.71 -4.76
CA LEU A 94 0.24 -9.61 -4.41
C LEU A 94 -1.02 -8.88 -3.92
N GLU A 95 -0.92 -7.60 -3.59
CA GLU A 95 -2.05 -6.80 -3.10
C GLU A 95 -3.27 -6.82 -4.04
N PRO A 96 -3.13 -6.73 -5.39
CA PRO A 96 -4.27 -6.85 -6.30
C PRO A 96 -4.95 -8.23 -6.22
N VAL A 97 -4.19 -9.31 -6.05
CA VAL A 97 -4.73 -10.67 -5.92
C VAL A 97 -5.59 -10.78 -4.66
N VAL A 98 -5.02 -10.36 -3.52
CA VAL A 98 -5.70 -10.42 -2.22
C VAL A 98 -6.92 -9.50 -2.22
N THR A 99 -6.80 -8.30 -2.78
CA THR A 99 -7.91 -7.34 -2.90
C THR A 99 -9.07 -7.92 -3.69
N VAL A 100 -8.82 -8.52 -4.86
CA VAL A 100 -9.87 -9.15 -5.67
C VAL A 100 -10.49 -10.34 -4.94
N ALA A 101 -9.67 -11.19 -4.31
CA ALA A 101 -10.17 -12.33 -3.55
C ALA A 101 -11.09 -11.89 -2.39
N LEU A 102 -10.70 -10.85 -1.65
CA LEU A 102 -11.51 -10.29 -0.58
C LEU A 102 -12.78 -9.59 -1.09
N ALA A 103 -12.72 -8.90 -2.23
CA ALA A 103 -13.90 -8.30 -2.86
C ALA A 103 -14.95 -9.36 -3.24
N VAL A 104 -14.52 -10.47 -3.85
CA VAL A 104 -15.42 -11.60 -4.15
C VAL A 104 -15.97 -12.22 -2.86
N ALA A 105 -15.10 -12.53 -1.90
CA ALA A 105 -15.46 -13.31 -0.72
C ALA A 105 -16.29 -12.52 0.31
N LEU A 106 -15.98 -11.25 0.53
CA LEU A 106 -16.60 -10.42 1.58
C LEU A 106 -17.68 -9.47 1.04
N LEU A 107 -17.48 -8.89 -0.14
CA LEU A 107 -18.43 -7.93 -0.72
C LEU A 107 -19.42 -8.61 -1.68
N GLY A 108 -19.13 -9.84 -2.13
CA GLY A 108 -19.96 -10.55 -3.09
C GLY A 108 -19.92 -9.96 -4.50
N ASP A 109 -18.87 -9.18 -4.80
CA ASP A 109 -18.72 -8.50 -6.09
C ASP A 109 -18.65 -9.51 -7.23
N ARG A 110 -19.51 -9.32 -8.24
CA ARG A 110 -19.52 -10.13 -9.46
C ARG A 110 -18.66 -9.46 -10.50
N PHE A 111 -17.55 -10.10 -10.85
CA PHE A 111 -16.65 -9.60 -11.88
C PHE A 111 -17.19 -9.95 -13.27
N SER A 112 -17.20 -8.97 -14.17
CA SER A 112 -17.45 -9.24 -15.58
C SER A 112 -16.27 -10.01 -16.17
N PHE A 113 -16.52 -10.75 -17.26
CA PHE A 113 -15.45 -11.45 -17.98
C PHE A 113 -14.30 -10.51 -18.37
N LEU A 114 -14.62 -9.27 -18.75
CA LEU A 114 -13.62 -8.26 -19.12
C LEU A 114 -12.78 -7.79 -17.92
N GLN A 115 -13.39 -7.65 -16.73
CA GLN A 115 -12.64 -7.32 -15.51
C GLN A 115 -11.73 -8.47 -15.07
N ALA A 116 -12.20 -9.71 -15.20
CA ALA A 116 -11.39 -10.90 -14.92
C ALA A 116 -10.19 -10.98 -15.88
N ALA A 117 -10.41 -10.77 -17.17
CA ALA A 117 -9.33 -10.73 -18.17
C ALA A 117 -8.31 -9.62 -17.89
N GLY A 118 -8.78 -8.41 -17.55
CA GLY A 118 -7.91 -7.30 -17.15
C GLY A 118 -7.10 -7.60 -15.89
N GLY A 119 -7.73 -8.21 -14.88
CA GLY A 119 -7.05 -8.67 -13.65
C GLY A 119 -5.95 -9.68 -13.95
N VAL A 120 -6.26 -10.71 -14.76
CA VAL A 120 -5.27 -11.73 -15.18
C VAL A 120 -4.10 -11.09 -15.93
N LEU A 121 -4.34 -10.13 -16.83
CA LEU A 121 -3.27 -9.41 -17.54
C LEU A 121 -2.35 -8.64 -16.58
N VAL A 122 -2.91 -7.96 -15.57
CA VAL A 122 -2.11 -7.26 -14.55
C VAL A 122 -1.25 -8.24 -13.76
N LEU A 123 -1.82 -9.38 -13.34
CA LEU A 123 -1.08 -10.41 -12.60
C LEU A 123 0.04 -11.04 -13.45
N LEU A 124 -0.22 -11.31 -14.73
CA LEU A 124 0.80 -11.79 -15.66
C LEU A 124 1.93 -10.77 -15.85
N ALA A 125 1.60 -9.50 -16.01
CA ALA A 125 2.60 -8.44 -16.13
C ALA A 125 3.50 -8.37 -14.89
N VAL A 126 2.91 -8.45 -13.69
CA VAL A 126 3.65 -8.55 -12.42
C VAL A 126 4.60 -9.75 -12.46
N VAL A 127 4.10 -10.95 -12.75
CA VAL A 127 4.91 -12.18 -12.75
C VAL A 127 6.09 -12.07 -13.72
N VAL A 128 5.86 -11.55 -14.93
CA VAL A 128 6.92 -11.35 -15.94
C VAL A 128 7.99 -10.37 -15.44
N VAL A 129 7.59 -9.23 -14.89
CA VAL A 129 8.52 -8.23 -14.36
C VAL A 129 9.34 -8.80 -13.20
N GLN A 130 8.71 -9.55 -12.29
CA GLN A 130 9.44 -10.16 -11.18
C GLN A 130 10.38 -11.28 -11.62
N ALA A 131 9.96 -12.12 -12.57
CA ALA A 131 10.82 -13.15 -13.14
C ALA A 131 12.06 -12.55 -13.81
N ALA A 132 11.91 -11.43 -14.53
CA ALA A 132 13.02 -10.71 -15.14
C ALA A 132 13.97 -10.08 -14.11
N HIS A 133 13.46 -9.62 -12.96
CA HIS A 133 14.31 -9.14 -11.86
C HIS A 133 15.13 -10.23 -11.19
N LEU A 134 14.59 -11.44 -11.05
CA LEU A 134 15.31 -12.61 -10.54
C LEU A 134 16.35 -13.15 -11.54
N TRP A 135 16.15 -12.90 -12.84
CA TRP A 135 17.06 -13.32 -13.91
C TRP A 135 18.33 -12.47 -14.04
N ARG A 136 18.57 -11.45 -13.21
CA ARG A 136 19.87 -10.74 -13.22
C ARG A 136 20.86 -11.49 -12.31
N PRO A 137 21.69 -12.43 -12.81
CA PRO A 137 22.82 -12.93 -12.02
C PRO A 137 23.70 -11.73 -11.68
N GLY A 138 24.02 -11.59 -10.40
CA GLY A 138 24.99 -10.58 -9.96
C GLY A 138 26.28 -10.76 -10.77
N LEU A 139 26.74 -9.69 -11.41
CA LEU A 139 28.08 -9.71 -11.99
C LEU A 139 29.06 -10.15 -10.88
N PRO A 140 29.94 -11.13 -11.16
CA PRO A 140 30.88 -11.62 -10.16
C PRO A 140 31.65 -10.45 -9.55
N ALA A 141 31.85 -10.50 -8.23
CA ALA A 141 32.54 -9.48 -7.43
C ALA A 141 34.01 -9.23 -7.87
N ALA A 142 34.52 -9.95 -8.87
CA ALA A 142 35.86 -9.84 -9.43
C ALA A 142 36.10 -8.62 -10.35
N LEU A 143 35.12 -7.71 -10.47
CA LEU A 143 35.23 -6.46 -11.25
C LEU A 143 34.99 -5.18 -10.41
N LYS A 144 35.17 -5.26 -9.10
CA LYS A 144 35.33 -4.09 -8.22
C LYS A 144 36.70 -4.13 -7.57
#